data_AF-A0A9E7KUB1-F1
#
_entry.id   AF-A0A9E7KUB1-F1
#
_cell.length_a   1.000
_cell.length_b   1.000
_cell.length_c   1.000
_cell.angle_alpha   90.00
_cell.angle_beta   90.00
_cell.angle_gamma   90.00
#
_symmetry.space_group_name_H-M   'P 1'
#
loop_
_entity.id
_entity.type
_entity.pdbx_description
1 polymer ?
#
loop_
_entity_poly.entity_id
_entity_poly.type
_entity_poly.pdbx_seq_one_letter_code
_entity_poly.pdbx_strand_id
1 'polypeptide(L)'
;MKQHLCSFALYSHDLGRQIQAHHYAARINQDVLQCAVYDSDAPSAHLIREQKLWHSHAYEVKSGALMCPGMPEVMQRQELKGLAKTYELVRNRDDKYKVSSEGIKESRKDMAEPLRVNPNADYWRLHGKGFIFSLEINL
;
A
#
# COMPACT_ATOMS: atom_id res chain seq x y z
N MET A 1 5.26 17.05 1.16
CA MET A 1 3.89 16.97 1.69
C MET A 1 3.75 15.68 2.49
N LYS A 2 3.14 15.73 3.68
CA LYS A 2 2.80 14.54 4.48
C LYS A 2 1.29 14.33 4.38
N GLN A 3 0.84 13.09 4.26
CA GLN A 3 -0.57 12.75 4.13
C GLN A 3 -0.89 11.45 4.89
N HIS A 4 -2.12 11.33 5.36
CA HIS A 4 -2.64 10.13 5.99
C HIS A 4 -3.65 9.48 5.05
N LEU A 5 -3.48 8.19 4.75
CA LEU A 5 -4.44 7.39 4.00
C LEU A 5 -4.94 6.24 4.86
N CYS A 6 -6.21 5.89 4.73
CA CYS A 6 -6.82 4.74 5.38
C CYS A 6 -7.24 3.74 4.31
N SER A 7 -6.93 2.47 4.51
CA SER A 7 -7.49 1.37 3.72
C SER A 7 -8.03 0.25 4.61
N PHE A 8 -8.74 -0.70 4.00
CA PHE A 8 -9.09 -1.96 4.65
C PHE A 8 -8.34 -3.12 4.00
N ALA A 9 -7.51 -3.80 4.79
CA ALA A 9 -6.87 -5.05 4.40
C ALA A 9 -7.77 -6.23 4.76
N LEU A 10 -8.19 -6.99 3.74
CA LEU A 10 -9.09 -8.13 3.86
C LEU A 10 -8.33 -9.45 3.91
N TYR A 11 -8.77 -10.35 4.77
CA TYR A 11 -8.15 -11.66 4.92
C TYR A 11 -8.74 -12.64 3.89
N SER A 12 -7.89 -13.22 3.05
CA SER A 12 -8.35 -14.11 1.98
C SER A 12 -9.02 -15.41 2.48
N HIS A 13 -8.75 -15.81 3.72
CA HIS A 13 -9.31 -17.04 4.32
C HIS A 13 -10.38 -16.76 5.40
N ASP A 14 -10.61 -15.50 5.75
CA ASP A 14 -11.56 -15.10 6.80
C ASP A 14 -12.19 -13.76 6.43
N LEU A 15 -13.30 -13.81 5.70
CA LEU A 15 -14.03 -12.61 5.27
C LEU A 15 -14.71 -11.86 6.43
N GLY A 16 -14.80 -12.47 7.62
CA GLY A 16 -15.27 -11.78 8.83
C GLY A 16 -14.20 -10.90 9.47
N ARG A 17 -12.95 -10.98 8.98
CA ARG A 17 -11.81 -10.25 9.53
C ARG A 17 -11.27 -9.22 8.54
N GLN A 18 -11.25 -7.98 8.99
CA GLN A 18 -10.64 -6.85 8.29
C GLN A 18 -9.70 -6.10 9.23
N ILE A 19 -8.64 -5.51 8.68
CA ILE A 19 -7.78 -4.56 9.39
C ILE A 19 -7.92 -3.20 8.72
N GLN A 20 -8.24 -2.18 9.51
CA GLN A 20 -8.06 -0.81 9.05
C GLN A 20 -6.57 -0.48 9.08
N ALA A 21 -6.01 -0.20 7.90
CA ALA A 21 -4.60 0.11 7.74
C ALA A 21 -4.42 1.63 7.60
N HIS A 22 -3.60 2.20 8.46
CA HIS A 22 -3.30 3.63 8.54
C HIS A 22 -1.93 3.91 7.93
N HIS A 23 -1.91 4.57 6.77
CA HIS A 23 -0.71 4.90 6.00
C HIS A 23 -0.31 6.34 6.27
N TYR A 24 0.80 6.53 6.97
CA TYR A 24 1.42 7.85 7.11
C TYR A 24 2.47 8.02 6.03
N ALA A 25 2.10 8.73 4.97
CA ALA A 25 2.86 8.83 3.74
C ALA A 25 3.56 10.18 3.62
N ALA A 26 4.82 10.15 3.19
CA ALA A 26 5.58 11.31 2.78
C ALA A 26 5.83 11.25 1.26
N ARG A 27 5.48 12.35 0.57
CA ARG A 27 5.79 12.51 -0.85
C ARG A 27 7.26 12.84 -1.02
N ILE A 28 8.00 11.91 -1.61
CA ILE A 28 9.42 12.08 -1.92
C ILE A 28 9.58 12.81 -3.25
N ASN A 29 8.75 12.46 -4.25
CA ASN A 29 8.64 13.17 -5.53
C ASN A 29 7.25 12.99 -6.17
N GLN A 30 7.06 13.41 -7.43
CA GLN A 30 5.77 13.31 -8.13
C GLN A 30 5.26 11.88 -8.27
N ASP A 31 6.15 10.89 -8.33
CA ASP A 31 5.84 9.49 -8.62
C ASP A 31 6.11 8.55 -7.44
N VAL A 32 6.64 9.04 -6.31
CA VAL A 32 7.03 8.23 -5.14
C VAL A 32 6.45 8.78 -3.84
N LEU A 33 5.70 7.92 -3.16
CA LEU A 33 5.28 8.05 -1.78
C LEU A 33 5.98 6.98 -0.96
N GLN A 34 6.52 7.38 0.19
CA GLN A 34 7.06 6.47 1.20
C GLN A 34 6.11 6.45 2.39
N CYS A 35 5.63 5.27 2.77
CA CYS A 35 4.61 5.11 3.79
C CYS A 35 5.13 4.26 4.96
N ALA A 36 4.76 4.65 6.18
CA ALA A 36 4.71 3.75 7.32
C ALA A 36 3.24 3.36 7.55
N VAL A 37 2.97 2.06 7.72
CA VAL A 37 1.61 1.52 7.78
C VAL A 37 1.35 0.92 9.14
N TYR A 38 0.24 1.26 9.77
CA TYR A 38 -0.12 0.86 11.13
C TYR A 38 -1.52 0.26 11.20
N ASP A 39 -1.78 -0.54 12.23
CA ASP A 39 -3.08 -1.17 12.50
C ASP A 39 -4.11 -0.26 13.19
N SER A 40 -3.70 0.95 13.57
CA SER A 40 -4.52 1.95 14.24
C SER A 40 -3.90 3.35 14.09
N ASP A 41 -4.66 4.40 14.37
CA ASP A 41 -4.20 5.77 14.59
C ASP A 41 -3.92 6.10 16.07
N ALA A 42 -4.12 5.15 16.99
CA ALA A 42 -3.83 5.34 18.40
C ALA A 42 -2.32 5.37 18.70
N PRO A 43 -1.88 6.00 19.82
CA PRO A 43 -0.47 5.98 20.24
C PRO A 43 0.12 4.58 20.46
N SER A 44 -0.73 3.57 20.70
CA SER A 44 -0.35 2.17 20.87
C SER A 44 -0.36 1.37 19.57
N ALA A 45 -0.45 2.03 18.41
CA ALA A 45 -0.52 1.35 17.12
C ALA A 45 0.75 0.56 16.79
N HIS A 46 0.56 -0.58 16.13
CA HIS A 46 1.64 -1.45 15.71
C HIS A 46 1.91 -1.29 14.22
N LEU A 47 3.19 -1.32 13.85
CA LEU A 47 3.60 -1.27 12.44
C LEU A 47 3.14 -2.56 11.74
N ILE A 48 2.32 -2.41 10.69
CA ILE A 48 1.97 -3.48 9.78
C ILE A 48 3.01 -3.53 8.65
N ARG A 49 3.56 -4.71 8.42
CA ARG A 49 4.56 -4.94 7.38
C ARG A 49 3.87 -5.17 6.04
N GLU A 50 3.82 -4.15 5.19
CA GLU A 50 3.11 -4.17 3.89
C GLU A 50 4.03 -4.58 2.71
N GLN A 51 4.91 -5.57 2.90
CA GLN A 51 5.99 -5.99 1.99
C GLN A 51 7.26 -5.09 2.02
N LYS A 52 8.43 -5.75 1.97
CA LYS A 52 9.76 -5.10 1.93
C LYS A 52 9.99 -4.26 0.65
N LEU A 53 9.21 -4.48 -0.41
CA LEU A 53 9.67 -4.34 -1.80
C LEU A 53 8.76 -3.57 -2.77
N TRP A 54 7.66 -2.96 -2.30
CA TRP A 54 6.65 -2.18 -3.08
C TRP A 54 5.47 -3.01 -3.61
N HIS A 55 4.27 -2.44 -3.54
CA HIS A 55 3.05 -2.97 -4.17
C HIS A 55 2.20 -1.82 -4.74
N SER A 56 1.30 -2.13 -5.66
CA SER A 56 0.35 -1.15 -6.22
C SER A 56 -0.87 -1.04 -5.32
N HIS A 57 -1.33 0.18 -5.05
CA HIS A 57 -2.62 0.43 -4.39
C HIS A 57 -3.81 0.41 -5.37
N ALA A 58 -3.63 -0.13 -6.58
CA ALA A 58 -4.68 -0.15 -7.60
C ALA A 58 -5.93 -0.88 -7.12
N TYR A 59 -5.79 -1.96 -6.33
CA TYR A 59 -6.93 -2.68 -5.79
C TYR A 59 -7.69 -1.81 -4.78
N GLU A 60 -7.00 -1.22 -3.82
CA GLU A 60 -7.61 -0.44 -2.74
C GLU A 60 -8.28 0.82 -3.31
N VAL A 61 -7.69 1.46 -4.33
CA VAL A 61 -8.35 2.56 -5.03
C VAL A 61 -9.56 2.07 -5.83
N LYS A 62 -9.40 1.02 -6.65
CA LYS A 62 -10.47 0.51 -7.51
C LYS A 62 -11.57 -0.25 -6.77
N SER A 63 -11.41 -0.59 -5.51
CA SER A 63 -12.47 -1.16 -4.66
C SER A 63 -13.20 -0.09 -3.85
N GLY A 64 -12.72 1.15 -3.87
CA GLY A 64 -13.18 2.20 -2.95
C GLY A 64 -12.71 1.97 -1.50
N ALA A 65 -11.79 1.03 -1.27
CA ALA A 65 -11.28 0.74 0.06
C ALA A 65 -10.22 1.75 0.54
N LEU A 66 -9.56 2.49 -0.35
CA LEU A 66 -8.57 3.53 -0.01
C LEU A 66 -9.22 4.91 0.06
N MET A 67 -9.00 5.62 1.16
CA MET A 67 -9.46 7.00 1.33
C MET A 67 -8.41 7.89 2.02
N CYS A 68 -8.55 9.20 1.84
CA CYS A 68 -7.72 10.22 2.49
C CYS A 68 -8.57 10.98 3.52
N PRO A 69 -8.52 10.64 4.83
CA PRO A 69 -9.32 11.31 5.85
C PRO A 69 -9.11 12.84 5.85
N GLY A 70 -10.20 13.59 5.91
CA GLY A 70 -10.17 15.07 5.97
C GLY A 70 -9.81 15.78 4.66
N MET A 71 -9.58 15.05 3.57
CA MET A 71 -9.32 15.64 2.25
C MET A 71 -10.64 15.88 1.49
N PRO A 72 -10.86 17.06 0.88
CA PRO A 72 -12.03 17.28 0.03
C PRO A 72 -12.10 16.29 -1.14
N GLU A 73 -13.31 15.84 -1.49
CA GLU A 73 -13.53 14.77 -2.48
C GLU A 73 -12.81 15.00 -3.82
N VAL A 74 -12.88 16.23 -4.35
CA VAL A 74 -12.24 16.58 -5.63
C VAL A 74 -10.71 16.41 -5.57
N MET A 75 -10.09 16.79 -4.46
CA MET A 75 -8.65 16.61 -4.24
C MET A 75 -8.31 15.14 -4.03
N GLN A 76 -9.10 14.43 -3.23
CA GLN A 76 -8.92 13.01 -2.97
C GLN A 76 -8.99 12.21 -4.28
N ARG A 77 -9.97 12.48 -5.15
CA ARG A 77 -10.11 11.79 -6.44
C ARG A 77 -8.88 11.96 -7.32
N GLN A 78 -8.28 13.15 -7.33
CA GLN A 78 -7.06 13.41 -8.09
C GLN A 78 -5.86 12.65 -7.52
N GLU A 79 -5.71 12.62 -6.19
CA GLU A 79 -4.64 11.86 -5.52
C GLU A 79 -4.79 10.34 -5.74
N LEU A 80 -6.01 9.80 -5.57
CA LEU A 80 -6.29 8.37 -5.77
C LEU A 80 -6.06 7.94 -7.22
N LYS A 81 -6.38 8.77 -8.22
CA LYS A 81 -6.02 8.52 -9.63
C LYS A 81 -4.51 8.35 -9.81
N GLY A 82 -3.70 9.12 -9.07
CA GLY A 82 -2.25 8.99 -9.06
C GLY A 82 -1.72 7.73 -8.35
N LEU A 83 -2.51 7.14 -7.44
CA LEU A 83 -2.18 5.94 -6.68
C LEU A 83 -2.66 4.64 -7.33
N ALA A 84 -3.70 4.70 -8.16
CA ALA A 84 -4.27 3.55 -8.87
C ALA A 84 -3.38 2.95 -9.99
N LYS A 85 -2.09 3.31 -10.00
CA LYS A 85 -1.14 3.02 -11.07
C LYS A 85 -0.78 1.53 -11.14
N THR A 86 -0.65 1.00 -12.36
CA THR A 86 -0.25 -0.38 -12.64
C THR A 86 1.26 -0.57 -12.59
N TYR A 87 1.72 -1.82 -12.59
CA TYR A 87 3.15 -2.18 -12.62
C TYR A 87 3.93 -1.56 -13.79
N GLU A 88 3.28 -1.27 -14.92
CA GLU A 88 3.91 -0.59 -16.07
C GLU A 88 4.42 0.80 -15.71
N LEU A 89 3.70 1.52 -14.85
CA LEU A 89 4.10 2.86 -14.42
C LEU A 89 5.30 2.83 -13.48
N VAL A 90 5.58 1.68 -12.84
CA VAL A 90 6.83 1.46 -12.08
C VAL A 90 8.03 1.40 -13.01
N ARG A 91 7.92 0.68 -14.13
CA ARG A 91 9.00 0.64 -15.14
C ARG A 91 9.26 2.03 -15.71
N ASN A 92 8.20 2.75 -16.08
CA ASN A 92 8.31 4.11 -16.60
C ASN A 92 8.97 5.06 -15.59
N ARG A 93 8.67 4.91 -14.29
CA ARG A 93 9.33 5.66 -13.21
C ARG A 93 10.81 5.33 -13.15
N ASP A 94 11.16 4.04 -13.12
CA ASP A 94 12.55 3.59 -13.03
C ASP A 94 13.39 4.13 -14.20
N ASP A 95 12.84 4.09 -15.41
CA ASP A 95 13.47 4.67 -16.60
C ASP A 95 13.60 6.19 -16.54
N LYS A 96 12.57 6.89 -16.03
CA LYS A 96 12.52 8.35 -15.90
C LYS A 96 13.52 8.86 -14.87
N TYR A 97 13.58 8.24 -13.70
CA TYR A 97 14.43 8.69 -12.59
C TYR A 97 15.78 7.99 -12.53
N LYS A 98 16.06 7.06 -13.45
CA LYS A 98 17.27 6.22 -13.46
C LYS A 98 17.44 5.49 -12.13
N VAL A 99 16.33 4.99 -11.60
CA VAL A 99 16.26 4.23 -10.34
C VAL A 99 16.01 2.78 -10.68
N SER A 100 16.68 1.85 -9.98
CA SER A 100 16.40 0.42 -10.11
C SER A 100 15.51 -0.04 -8.97
N SER A 101 14.25 -0.42 -9.26
CA SER A 101 13.40 -1.08 -8.27
C SER A 101 14.07 -2.34 -7.73
N GLU A 102 14.67 -3.16 -8.61
CA GLU A 102 15.39 -4.37 -8.18
C GLU A 102 16.63 -4.04 -7.32
N GLY A 103 17.36 -2.96 -7.63
CA GLY A 103 18.48 -2.51 -6.80
C GLY A 103 18.04 -2.05 -5.41
N ILE A 104 16.92 -1.32 -5.31
CA ILE A 104 16.32 -0.94 -4.03
C ILE A 104 15.81 -2.18 -3.28
N LYS A 105 15.27 -3.16 -3.98
CA LYS A 105 14.84 -4.43 -3.38
C LYS A 105 16.03 -5.18 -2.79
N GLU A 106 17.13 -5.26 -3.53
CA GLU A 106 18.38 -5.88 -3.10
C GLU A 106 18.93 -5.19 -1.84
N SER A 107 19.00 -3.85 -1.84
CA SER A 107 19.54 -3.09 -0.71
C SER A 107 18.73 -3.19 0.57
N ARG A 108 17.48 -3.66 0.50
CA ARG A 108 16.57 -3.81 1.65
C ARG A 108 16.49 -5.23 2.20
N LYS A 109 17.20 -6.20 1.60
CA LYS A 109 17.17 -7.59 2.06
C LYS A 109 17.60 -7.72 3.53
N ASP A 110 18.61 -6.94 3.92
CA ASP A 110 19.22 -6.96 5.24
C ASP A 110 18.55 -6.04 6.27
N MET A 111 17.45 -5.37 5.89
CA MET A 111 16.67 -4.61 6.87
C MET A 111 16.11 -5.56 7.94
N ALA A 112 16.37 -5.22 9.20
CA ALA A 112 15.89 -5.94 10.36
C ALA A 112 14.39 -6.17 10.27
N GLU A 113 13.97 -7.42 10.50
CA GLU A 113 12.55 -7.74 10.55
C GLU A 113 11.92 -7.12 11.80
N PRO A 114 10.64 -6.69 11.74
CA PRO A 114 9.93 -6.28 12.94
C PRO A 114 9.95 -7.42 13.96
N LEU A 115 10.19 -7.09 15.23
CA LEU A 115 10.17 -8.06 16.34
C LEU A 115 8.82 -8.80 16.45
N ARG A 116 7.75 -8.22 15.90
CA ARG A 116 6.41 -8.77 15.90
C ARG A 116 5.79 -8.58 14.52
N VAL A 117 5.66 -9.65 13.77
CA VAL A 117 4.93 -9.69 12.49
C VAL A 117 3.62 -10.43 12.72
N ASN A 118 2.52 -9.88 12.22
CA ASN A 118 1.24 -10.58 12.23
C ASN A 118 1.38 -11.89 11.42
N PRO A 119 1.13 -13.08 12.00
CA PRO A 119 1.36 -14.37 11.34
C PRO A 119 0.54 -14.55 10.05
N ASN A 120 -0.52 -13.76 9.88
CA ASN A 120 -1.40 -13.82 8.73
C ASN A 120 -1.07 -12.78 7.64
N ALA A 121 -0.10 -11.89 7.84
CA ALA A 121 0.23 -10.85 6.87
C ALA A 121 0.67 -11.42 5.51
N ASP A 122 1.36 -12.57 5.51
CA ASP A 122 1.86 -13.26 4.32
C ASP A 122 1.05 -14.53 3.98
N TYR A 123 -0.21 -14.63 4.43
CA TYR A 123 -1.02 -15.85 4.31
C TYR A 123 -1.16 -16.34 2.85
N TRP A 124 -1.35 -15.42 1.89
CA TRP A 124 -1.46 -15.76 0.47
C TRP A 124 -0.18 -16.43 -0.07
N ARG A 125 0.99 -15.99 0.39
CA ARG A 125 2.29 -16.53 -0.01
C ARG A 125 2.54 -17.90 0.60
N LEU A 126 2.10 -18.11 1.84
CA LEU A 126 2.30 -19.38 2.56
C LEU A 126 1.30 -20.47 2.14
N HIS A 127 0.08 -20.08 1.76
CA HIS A 127 -1.02 -21.03 1.52
C HIS A 127 -1.56 -21.03 0.09
N GLY A 128 -1.08 -20.14 -0.78
CA GLY A 128 -1.58 -20.00 -2.15
C GLY A 128 -3.04 -19.55 -2.24
N LYS A 129 -3.60 -19.01 -1.15
CA LYS A 129 -5.00 -18.58 -1.05
C LYS A 129 -5.10 -17.07 -1.15
N GLY A 130 -5.77 -16.59 -2.19
CA GLY A 130 -6.03 -15.17 -2.43
C GLY A 130 -7.24 -14.99 -3.34
N PHE A 131 -7.85 -13.81 -3.31
CA PHE A 131 -8.88 -13.42 -4.27
C PHE A 131 -8.26 -12.48 -5.30
N ILE A 132 -8.58 -12.72 -6.58
CA ILE A 132 -8.30 -11.77 -7.65
C ILE A 132 -9.63 -11.08 -7.96
N PHE A 133 -9.74 -9.82 -7.59
CA PHE A 133 -10.86 -8.98 -7.98
C PHE A 133 -10.43 -8.09 -9.15
N SER A 134 -11.15 -8.17 -10.25
CA SER A 134 -11.07 -7.17 -11.31
C SER A 134 -12.23 -6.20 -11.12
N LEU A 135 -11.95 -4.98 -10.65
CA LEU A 135 -12.93 -3.89 -10.63
C LEU A 135 -12.65 -2.90 -11.76
N GLU A 136 -13.68 -2.65 -12.57
CA GLU A 136 -13.75 -1.51 -13.48
C GLU A 136 -14.49 -0.38 -12.76
N ILE A 137 -13.77 0.65 -12.33
CA ILE A 137 -14.37 1.91 -11.90
C ILE A 137 -14.14 2.93 -13.01
N ASN A 138 -15.23 3.49 -13.53
CA ASN A 138 -15.20 4.66 -14.42
C ASN A 138 -14.86 5.92 -13.59
N LEU A 139 -13.56 6.21 -13.43
CA LEU A 139 -13.04 7.37 -12.70
C LEU A 139 -12.80 8.60 -13.57
#